data_AF-A0A7S3VMN9-F1
#
_entry.id   AF-A0A7S3VMN9-F1
#
_cell.length_a   1.000
_cell.length_b   1.000
_cell.length_c   1.000
_cell.angle_alpha   90.00
_cell.angle_beta   90.00
_cell.angle_gamma   90.00
#
_symmetry.space_group_name_H-M   'P 1'
#
loop_
_entity.id
_entity.type
_entity.pdbx_description
1 polymer ?
#
loop_
_entity_poly.entity_id
_entity_poly.type
_entity_poly.pdbx_seq_one_letter_code
_entity_poly.pdbx_strand_id
1 'polypeptide(L)'
;GVRDSPHFGGVMPQFELTEQLLREAAQAVACALRCQDWVLLLSQLFSCTEVVAACPHAASVWEPLGVEWRKITLAAHDAGYLPPCMQVLQGIDVLEKALEQVYALVSQQMLPAMRTDYPRLHFVADRLLMEGLAAASDVSCLPAALLEACFQGLRSISCLPDDVGAAQGPSKGAPAPAKATNASAPPPSTWAPQEVVGVEASSGEPMALPVGLSYSAAQQPLAHFLANLELALRLSFKAHTKSCMEACGVMQAHMWVASFPAQSVQLVDAVVWSQSVSSALARTAAGDRPALRGALDASVLRLETLVQQLRQAMASAAVLAEQVAAARQLSDVGAWDGTAAITELEEEEAEFEAAKQSVRGLRALIAAGVVHRQVVDGLVSCEAPSLESFEWLRQVRHYWDSETDVLYVAFAQTRLPYGFEYNGREVDAACVTAPLSVPGLLAAVNALQTSPVVTLAMGG
;
A
#
# COMPACT_ATOMS: atom_id res chain seq x y z
N GLY A 1 -43.93 -22.72 13.44
CA GLY A 1 -44.44 -23.32 12.19
C GLY A 1 -45.20 -24.60 12.48
N VAL A 2 -44.56 -25.76 12.32
CA VAL A 2 -45.22 -27.08 12.53
C VAL A 2 -45.58 -27.34 13.99
N ARG A 3 -44.78 -26.83 14.95
CA ARG A 3 -45.06 -26.92 16.40
C ARG A 3 -46.34 -26.20 16.83
N ASP A 4 -46.83 -25.23 16.04
CA ASP A 4 -48.02 -24.44 16.35
C ASP A 4 -49.31 -25.09 15.81
N SER A 5 -49.18 -26.24 15.13
CA SER A 5 -50.31 -26.96 14.53
C SER A 5 -51.07 -27.79 15.58
N PRO A 6 -52.41 -27.80 15.55
CA PRO A 6 -53.22 -28.63 16.45
C PRO A 6 -53.02 -30.15 16.23
N HIS A 7 -52.41 -30.56 15.12
CA HIS A 7 -52.10 -31.96 14.81
C HIS A 7 -50.67 -32.39 15.18
N PHE A 8 -49.89 -31.50 15.82
CA PHE A 8 -48.48 -31.74 16.16
C PHE A 8 -48.27 -32.98 17.03
N GLY A 9 -49.18 -33.28 17.96
CA GLY A 9 -49.07 -34.43 18.86
C GLY A 9 -48.89 -35.79 18.17
N GLY A 10 -49.37 -35.94 16.93
CA GLY A 10 -49.22 -37.19 16.16
C GLY A 10 -47.87 -37.34 15.45
N VAL A 11 -47.15 -36.23 15.21
CA VAL A 11 -45.87 -36.20 14.47
C VAL A 11 -44.70 -35.80 15.38
N MET A 12 -44.98 -35.40 16.62
CA MET A 12 -44.00 -34.97 17.63
C MET A 12 -42.71 -35.82 17.68
N PRO A 13 -42.74 -37.17 17.77
CA PRO A 13 -41.51 -37.96 17.86
C PRO A 13 -40.67 -37.92 16.58
N GLN A 14 -41.31 -37.91 15.40
CA GLN A 14 -40.62 -37.81 14.11
C GLN A 14 -40.05 -36.41 13.89
N PHE A 15 -40.80 -35.39 14.33
CA PHE A 15 -40.35 -34.00 14.28
C PHE A 15 -39.12 -33.78 15.16
N GLU A 16 -39.15 -34.23 16.42
CA GLU A 16 -38.04 -34.08 17.35
C GLU A 16 -36.77 -34.80 16.85
N LEU A 17 -36.92 -36.02 16.32
CA LEU A 17 -35.82 -36.76 15.70
C LEU A 17 -35.24 -36.03 14.50
N THR A 18 -36.09 -35.54 13.60
CA THR A 18 -35.66 -34.80 12.40
C THR A 18 -34.98 -33.50 12.77
N GLU A 19 -35.51 -32.78 13.76
CA GLU A 19 -34.95 -31.52 14.24
C GLU A 19 -33.58 -31.75 14.91
N GLN A 20 -33.42 -32.83 15.67
CA GLN A 20 -32.12 -33.23 16.21
C GLN A 20 -31.11 -33.53 15.10
N LEU A 21 -31.49 -34.39 14.13
CA LEU A 21 -30.63 -34.74 12.99
C LEU A 21 -30.21 -33.50 12.19
N LEU A 22 -31.12 -32.56 11.95
CA LEU A 22 -30.81 -31.31 11.23
C LEU A 22 -29.87 -30.40 12.01
N ARG A 23 -30.01 -30.32 13.35
CA ARG A 23 -29.08 -29.54 14.18
C ARG A 23 -27.69 -30.14 14.19
N GLU A 24 -27.59 -31.46 14.38
CA GLU A 24 -26.32 -32.19 14.33
C GLU A 24 -25.67 -32.03 12.95
N ALA A 25 -26.46 -32.11 11.87
CA ALA A 25 -25.98 -31.89 10.52
C ALA A 25 -25.47 -30.47 10.27
N ALA A 26 -26.20 -29.45 10.70
CA ALA A 26 -25.76 -28.07 10.58
C ALA A 26 -24.42 -27.85 11.30
N GLN A 27 -24.24 -28.44 12.49
CA GLN A 27 -23.00 -28.36 13.24
C GLN A 27 -21.83 -29.08 12.55
N ALA A 28 -22.05 -30.31 12.09
CA ALA A 28 -21.03 -31.11 11.40
C ALA A 28 -20.59 -30.43 10.08
N VAL A 29 -21.52 -29.91 9.30
CA VAL A 29 -21.22 -29.16 8.07
C VAL A 29 -20.50 -27.86 8.37
N ALA A 30 -20.91 -27.11 9.39
CA ALA A 30 -20.20 -25.89 9.79
C ALA A 30 -18.76 -26.19 10.24
N CYS A 31 -18.53 -27.31 10.94
CA CYS A 31 -17.20 -27.79 11.28
C CYS A 31 -16.38 -28.18 10.05
N ALA A 32 -17.01 -28.88 9.09
CA ALA A 32 -16.36 -29.24 7.83
C ALA A 32 -15.91 -28.01 7.04
N LEU A 33 -16.74 -26.96 6.99
CA LEU A 33 -16.36 -25.70 6.32
C LEU A 33 -15.15 -25.05 7.01
N ARG A 34 -15.08 -25.04 8.35
CA ARG A 34 -13.89 -24.54 9.06
C ARG A 34 -12.65 -25.40 8.81
N CYS A 35 -12.80 -26.73 8.77
CA CYS A 35 -11.70 -27.62 8.35
C CYS A 35 -11.23 -27.33 6.92
N GLN A 36 -12.15 -27.03 5.99
CA GLN A 36 -11.81 -26.64 4.63
C GLN A 36 -10.98 -25.36 4.61
N ASP A 37 -11.40 -24.33 5.35
CA ASP A 37 -10.68 -23.07 5.46
C ASP A 37 -9.26 -23.28 6.02
N TRP A 38 -9.14 -24.09 7.08
CA TRP A 38 -7.85 -24.46 7.65
C TRP A 38 -6.96 -25.20 6.65
N VAL A 39 -7.50 -26.19 5.94
CA VAL A 39 -6.75 -26.98 4.96
C VAL A 39 -6.27 -26.10 3.81
N LEU A 40 -7.10 -25.18 3.32
CA LEU A 40 -6.70 -24.22 2.29
C LEU A 40 -5.54 -23.36 2.78
N LEU A 41 -5.67 -22.73 3.96
CA LEU A 41 -4.62 -21.90 4.53
C LEU A 41 -3.31 -22.68 4.76
N LEU A 42 -3.38 -23.84 5.41
CA LEU A 42 -2.22 -24.68 5.71
C LEU A 42 -1.57 -25.23 4.44
N SER A 43 -2.34 -25.55 3.40
CA SER A 43 -1.79 -25.99 2.12
C SER A 43 -0.95 -24.91 1.45
N GLN A 44 -1.39 -23.65 1.51
CA GLN A 44 -0.62 -22.51 0.98
C GLN A 44 0.62 -22.25 1.85
N LEU A 45 0.48 -22.26 3.17
CA LEU A 45 1.61 -22.08 4.10
C LEU A 45 2.70 -23.14 3.89
N PHE A 46 2.35 -24.42 3.77
CA PHE A 46 3.31 -25.50 3.55
C PHE A 46 3.78 -25.63 2.08
N SER A 47 3.20 -24.86 1.15
CA SER A 47 3.77 -24.67 -0.18
C SER A 47 4.98 -23.72 -0.15
N CYS A 48 5.08 -22.86 0.88
CA CYS A 48 6.21 -21.96 1.08
C CYS A 48 7.41 -22.72 1.66
N THR A 49 8.55 -22.65 0.95
CA THR A 49 9.81 -23.30 1.35
C THR A 49 10.33 -22.79 2.69
N GLU A 50 10.10 -21.50 3.00
CA GLU A 50 10.48 -20.88 4.28
C GLU A 50 9.82 -21.58 5.47
N VAL A 51 8.50 -21.82 5.39
CA VAL A 51 7.73 -22.46 6.46
C VAL A 51 8.13 -23.92 6.64
N VAL A 52 8.33 -24.66 5.54
CA VAL A 52 8.75 -26.07 5.59
C VAL A 52 10.14 -26.21 6.22
N ALA A 53 11.07 -25.31 5.89
CA ALA A 53 12.42 -25.32 6.43
C ALA A 53 12.46 -24.96 7.93
N ALA A 54 11.67 -23.98 8.35
CA ALA A 54 11.64 -23.52 9.73
C ALA A 54 10.83 -24.43 10.67
N CYS A 55 9.79 -25.10 10.17
CA CYS A 55 8.87 -25.91 10.98
C CYS A 55 8.75 -27.37 10.47
N PRO A 56 9.83 -28.18 10.47
CA PRO A 56 9.82 -29.52 9.91
C PRO A 56 8.88 -30.48 10.65
N HIS A 57 8.73 -30.31 11.97
CA HIS A 57 7.79 -31.12 12.76
C HIS A 57 6.33 -30.83 12.38
N ALA A 58 5.97 -29.56 12.19
CA ALA A 58 4.61 -29.19 11.78
C ALA A 58 4.30 -29.73 10.38
N ALA A 59 5.28 -29.67 9.45
CA ALA A 59 5.15 -30.25 8.12
C ALA A 59 4.89 -31.78 8.16
N SER A 60 5.60 -32.51 9.03
CA SER A 60 5.37 -33.96 9.19
C SER A 60 3.99 -34.32 9.77
N VAL A 61 3.42 -33.43 10.60
CA VAL A 61 2.09 -33.63 11.20
C VAL A 61 0.98 -33.23 10.21
N TRP A 62 1.23 -32.24 9.35
CA TRP A 62 0.30 -31.75 8.34
C TRP A 62 -0.02 -32.80 7.27
N GLU A 63 0.99 -33.50 6.74
CA GLU A 63 0.83 -34.45 5.63
C GLU A 63 -0.25 -35.52 5.87
N PRO A 64 -0.28 -36.24 7.01
CA PRO A 64 -1.34 -37.21 7.27
C PRO A 64 -2.73 -36.57 7.45
N LEU A 65 -2.80 -35.37 8.04
CA LEU A 65 -4.08 -34.66 8.24
C LEU A 65 -4.70 -34.23 6.90
N GLY A 66 -3.88 -33.75 5.96
CA GLY A 66 -4.34 -33.40 4.62
C GLY A 66 -4.83 -34.62 3.82
N VAL A 67 -4.20 -35.78 4.00
CA VAL A 67 -4.69 -37.05 3.44
C VAL A 67 -6.03 -37.44 4.06
N GLU A 68 -6.17 -37.32 5.37
CA GLU A 68 -7.40 -37.68 6.07
C GLU A 68 -8.58 -36.78 5.65
N TRP A 69 -8.35 -35.47 5.55
CA TRP A 69 -9.34 -34.53 5.01
C TRP A 69 -9.83 -34.93 3.61
N ARG A 70 -8.91 -35.28 2.69
CA ARG A 70 -9.28 -35.73 1.34
C ARG A 70 -10.12 -37.00 1.33
N LYS A 71 -9.86 -37.95 2.24
CA LYS A 71 -10.70 -39.15 2.38
C LYS A 71 -12.09 -38.80 2.86
N ILE A 72 -12.20 -37.94 3.88
CA ILE A 72 -13.49 -37.51 4.45
C ILE A 72 -14.32 -36.78 3.39
N THR A 73 -13.72 -35.87 2.62
CA THR A 73 -14.43 -35.11 1.58
C THR A 73 -14.90 -35.99 0.42
N LEU A 74 -14.09 -36.95 -0.04
CA LEU A 74 -14.49 -37.92 -1.06
C LEU A 74 -15.60 -38.84 -0.55
N ALA A 75 -15.47 -39.40 0.67
CA ALA A 75 -16.49 -40.25 1.25
C ALA A 75 -17.82 -39.49 1.48
N ALA A 76 -17.77 -38.21 1.85
CA ALA A 76 -18.95 -37.36 2.00
C ALA A 76 -19.58 -37.03 0.63
N HIS A 77 -18.78 -36.87 -0.42
CA HIS A 77 -19.27 -36.70 -1.79
C HIS A 77 -20.00 -37.97 -2.29
N ASP A 78 -19.39 -39.14 -2.09
CA ASP A 78 -19.92 -40.43 -2.53
C ASP A 78 -21.19 -40.85 -1.77
N ALA A 79 -21.36 -40.38 -0.53
CA ALA A 79 -22.50 -40.69 0.33
C ALA A 79 -23.85 -40.17 -0.23
N GLY A 80 -23.86 -39.04 -0.95
CA GLY A 80 -25.01 -38.50 -1.70
C GLY A 80 -26.24 -38.05 -0.90
N TYR A 81 -26.44 -38.54 0.33
CA TYR A 81 -27.59 -38.28 1.20
C TYR A 81 -27.16 -37.94 2.63
N LEU A 82 -28.01 -37.19 3.34
CA LEU A 82 -27.65 -36.62 4.65
C LEU A 82 -27.24 -37.66 5.72
N PRO A 83 -27.98 -38.76 5.97
CA PRO A 83 -27.64 -39.65 7.08
C PRO A 83 -26.28 -40.39 6.91
N PRO A 84 -25.93 -40.92 5.72
CA PRO A 84 -24.58 -41.44 5.49
C PRO A 84 -23.49 -40.36 5.58
N CYS A 85 -23.73 -39.13 5.09
CA CYS A 85 -22.79 -38.02 5.27
C CYS A 85 -22.53 -37.72 6.76
N MET A 86 -23.57 -37.80 7.61
CA MET A 86 -23.42 -37.61 9.05
C MET A 86 -22.54 -38.65 9.72
N GLN A 87 -22.54 -39.89 9.22
CA GLN A 87 -21.62 -40.93 9.71
C GLN A 87 -20.18 -40.65 9.31
N VAL A 88 -19.96 -40.16 8.08
CA VAL A 88 -18.63 -39.79 7.58
C VAL A 88 -18.06 -38.57 8.33
N LEU A 89 -18.90 -37.57 8.61
CA LEU A 89 -18.50 -36.36 9.33
C LEU A 89 -18.42 -36.55 10.85
N GLN A 90 -18.63 -37.76 11.35
CA GLN A 90 -18.56 -38.03 12.78
C GLN A 90 -17.12 -37.85 13.29
N GLY A 91 -16.93 -37.00 14.30
CA GLY A 91 -15.60 -36.72 14.87
C GLY A 91 -14.75 -35.72 14.07
N ILE A 92 -15.36 -35.00 13.13
CA ILE A 92 -14.68 -33.93 12.36
C ILE A 92 -14.13 -32.80 13.24
N ASP A 93 -14.66 -32.63 14.46
CA ASP A 93 -14.16 -31.69 15.46
C ASP A 93 -12.75 -32.06 15.97
N VAL A 94 -12.38 -33.34 15.94
CA VAL A 94 -11.03 -33.80 16.27
C VAL A 94 -10.05 -33.37 15.19
N LEU A 95 -10.45 -33.47 13.92
CA LEU A 95 -9.65 -33.00 12.80
C LEU A 95 -9.51 -31.48 12.83
N GLU A 96 -10.58 -30.74 13.09
CA GLU A 96 -10.53 -29.29 13.29
C GLU A 96 -9.49 -28.90 14.35
N LYS A 97 -9.56 -29.49 15.55
CA LYS A 97 -8.60 -29.22 16.64
C LYS A 97 -7.16 -29.60 16.26
N ALA A 98 -6.96 -30.67 15.50
CA ALA A 98 -5.63 -31.06 15.04
C ALA A 98 -5.05 -30.03 14.04
N LEU A 99 -5.88 -29.51 13.12
CA LEU A 99 -5.49 -28.45 12.18
C LEU A 99 -5.17 -27.14 12.91
N GLU A 100 -5.97 -26.75 13.90
CA GLU A 100 -5.71 -25.60 14.77
C GLU A 100 -4.36 -25.73 15.51
N GLN A 101 -4.03 -26.93 16.00
CA GLN A 101 -2.75 -27.20 16.65
C GLN A 101 -1.56 -27.05 15.70
N VAL A 102 -1.69 -27.54 14.46
CA VAL A 102 -0.65 -27.35 13.43
C VAL A 102 -0.44 -25.86 13.16
N TYR A 103 -1.52 -25.10 12.98
CA TYR A 103 -1.43 -23.65 12.80
C TYR A 103 -0.75 -22.96 13.99
N ALA A 104 -1.11 -23.32 15.22
CA ALA A 104 -0.49 -22.77 16.43
C ALA A 104 1.00 -23.11 16.55
N LEU A 105 1.42 -24.29 16.12
CA LEU A 105 2.84 -24.66 16.08
C LEU A 105 3.63 -23.80 15.09
N VAL A 106 3.09 -23.59 13.89
CA VAL A 106 3.72 -22.74 12.88
C VAL A 106 3.80 -21.29 13.38
N SER A 107 2.73 -20.74 13.95
CA SER A 107 2.72 -19.36 14.43
C SER A 107 3.72 -19.12 15.57
N GLN A 108 3.85 -20.07 16.51
CA GLN A 108 4.80 -19.96 17.61
C GLN A 108 6.26 -20.04 17.17
N GLN A 109 6.56 -20.76 16.09
CA GLN A 109 7.93 -20.95 15.60
C GLN A 109 8.35 -19.87 14.59
N MET A 110 7.46 -19.43 13.72
CA MET A 110 7.76 -18.48 12.64
C MET A 110 7.74 -17.02 13.08
N LEU A 111 6.66 -16.60 13.77
CA LEU A 111 6.38 -15.18 14.00
C LEU A 111 7.44 -14.45 14.83
N PRO A 112 8.06 -15.05 15.87
CA PRO A 112 9.09 -14.35 16.64
C PRO A 112 10.32 -13.96 15.82
N ALA A 113 10.78 -14.85 14.93
CA ALA A 113 11.93 -14.60 14.06
C ALA A 113 11.61 -13.47 13.08
N MET A 114 10.46 -13.55 12.40
CA MET A 114 10.00 -12.50 11.49
C MET A 114 9.91 -11.12 12.16
N ARG A 115 9.39 -11.06 13.39
CA ARG A 115 9.27 -9.81 14.16
C ARG A 115 10.61 -9.23 14.58
N THR A 116 11.60 -10.09 14.82
CA THR A 116 12.97 -9.66 15.12
C THR A 116 13.64 -9.07 13.88
N ASP A 117 13.43 -9.70 12.73
CA ASP A 117 14.01 -9.26 11.45
C ASP A 117 13.34 -7.97 10.92
N TYR A 118 12.02 -7.84 11.12
CA TYR A 118 11.27 -6.65 10.74
C TYR A 118 10.36 -6.15 11.88
N PRO A 119 10.83 -5.17 12.69
CA PRO A 119 10.13 -4.74 13.91
C PRO A 119 8.72 -4.17 13.70
N ARG A 120 8.36 -3.68 12.51
CA ARG A 120 6.98 -3.19 12.25
C ARG A 120 5.93 -4.30 12.40
N LEU A 121 6.31 -5.56 12.21
CA LEU A 121 5.42 -6.71 12.35
C LEU A 121 4.96 -6.97 13.80
N HIS A 122 5.53 -6.29 14.79
CA HIS A 122 5.01 -6.31 16.16
C HIS A 122 3.61 -5.68 16.27
N PHE A 123 3.25 -4.78 15.35
CA PHE A 123 1.94 -4.12 15.33
C PHE A 123 0.91 -4.84 14.45
N VAL A 124 1.32 -5.90 13.76
CA VAL A 124 0.48 -6.68 12.86
C VAL A 124 -0.07 -7.92 13.59
N ALA A 125 -1.36 -8.19 13.41
CA ALA A 125 -2.01 -9.35 13.98
C ALA A 125 -1.42 -10.66 13.41
N ASP A 126 -1.26 -11.68 14.27
CA ASP A 126 -0.69 -12.98 13.91
C ASP A 126 -1.39 -13.60 12.69
N ARG A 127 -2.72 -13.48 12.60
CA ARG A 127 -3.50 -13.98 11.47
C ARG A 127 -3.09 -13.36 10.14
N LEU A 128 -2.90 -12.03 10.10
CA LEU A 128 -2.50 -11.32 8.88
C LEU A 128 -1.06 -11.68 8.46
N LEU A 129 -0.16 -11.90 9.42
CA LEU A 129 1.20 -12.37 9.13
C LEU A 129 1.18 -13.76 8.48
N MET A 130 0.32 -14.65 8.99
CA MET A 130 0.16 -15.99 8.41
C MET A 130 -0.49 -15.95 7.02
N GLU A 131 -1.49 -15.11 6.80
CA GLU A 131 -2.07 -14.90 5.46
C GLU A 131 -1.01 -14.32 4.48
N GLY A 132 -0.15 -13.41 4.97
CA GLY A 132 1.00 -12.91 4.21
C GLY A 132 2.01 -13.99 3.84
N LEU A 133 2.37 -14.85 4.78
CA LEU A 133 3.24 -16.00 4.52
C LEU A 133 2.62 -16.95 3.51
N ALA A 134 1.32 -17.22 3.61
CA ALA A 134 0.60 -18.09 2.66
C ALA A 134 0.61 -17.53 1.24
N ALA A 135 0.59 -16.20 1.09
CA ALA A 135 0.68 -15.52 -0.20
C ALA A 135 2.13 -15.22 -0.65
N ALA A 136 3.14 -15.54 0.17
CA ALA A 136 4.52 -15.12 -0.07
C ALA A 136 5.14 -15.72 -1.34
N SER A 137 4.54 -16.74 -1.96
CA SER A 137 5.00 -17.23 -3.27
C SER A 137 4.87 -16.19 -4.39
N ASP A 138 3.92 -15.26 -4.26
CA ASP A 138 3.68 -14.18 -5.22
C ASP A 138 3.43 -12.86 -4.46
N VAL A 139 4.41 -11.96 -4.49
CA VAL A 139 4.32 -10.71 -3.72
C VAL A 139 3.25 -9.74 -4.22
N SER A 140 2.80 -9.90 -5.48
CA SER A 140 1.69 -9.10 -6.02
C SER A 140 0.34 -9.48 -5.39
N CYS A 141 0.24 -10.72 -4.88
CA CYS A 141 -0.95 -11.25 -4.20
C CYS A 141 -0.94 -11.03 -2.67
N LEU A 142 0.04 -10.29 -2.13
CA LEU A 142 0.06 -9.99 -0.69
C LEU A 142 -1.22 -9.25 -0.26
N PRO A 143 -1.81 -9.62 0.89
CA PRO A 143 -3.02 -8.96 1.36
C PRO A 143 -2.81 -7.45 1.53
N ALA A 144 -3.70 -6.64 0.96
CA ALA A 144 -3.66 -5.18 1.13
C ALA A 144 -3.65 -4.78 2.61
N ALA A 145 -4.40 -5.50 3.47
CA ALA A 145 -4.42 -5.26 4.91
C ALA A 145 -3.05 -5.47 5.60
N LEU A 146 -2.21 -6.38 5.09
CA LEU A 146 -0.84 -6.55 5.59
C LEU A 146 0.03 -5.37 5.15
N LEU A 147 -0.06 -4.98 3.88
CA LEU A 147 0.68 -3.85 3.34
C LEU A 147 0.31 -2.55 4.05
N GLU A 148 -0.98 -2.28 4.27
CA GLU A 148 -1.48 -1.11 5.00
C GLU A 148 -1.07 -1.09 6.49
N ALA A 149 -0.89 -2.27 7.10
CA ALA A 149 -0.44 -2.38 8.48
C ALA A 149 1.08 -2.15 8.62
N CYS A 150 1.87 -2.59 7.63
CA CYS A 150 3.33 -2.39 7.59
C CYS A 150 3.71 -0.99 7.11
N PHE A 151 3.03 -0.51 6.07
CA PHE A 151 3.29 0.74 5.37
C PHE A 151 2.05 1.61 5.42
N GLN A 152 2.20 2.87 5.80
CA GLN A 152 1.05 3.77 5.85
C GLN A 152 0.54 3.99 4.42
N GLY A 153 -0.65 3.50 4.13
CA GLY A 153 -1.36 3.77 2.87
C GLY A 153 -0.83 3.06 1.63
N LEU A 154 -0.19 1.89 1.76
CA LEU A 154 0.16 1.03 0.62
C LEU A 154 -0.94 -0.01 0.36
N ARG A 155 -1.42 -0.13 -0.88
CA ARG A 155 -2.49 -1.07 -1.24
C ARG A 155 -1.99 -2.33 -1.93
N SER A 156 -1.11 -2.18 -2.92
CA SER A 156 -0.64 -3.28 -3.75
C SER A 156 0.77 -3.03 -4.28
N ILE A 157 1.39 -4.10 -4.77
CA ILE A 157 2.73 -4.11 -5.35
C ILE A 157 2.60 -4.55 -6.81
N SER A 158 3.24 -3.82 -7.73
CA SER A 158 3.27 -4.19 -9.14
C SER A 158 4.60 -4.84 -9.52
N CYS A 159 4.50 -6.01 -10.16
CA CYS A 159 5.63 -6.78 -10.63
C CYS A 159 5.67 -6.82 -12.16
N LEU A 160 6.86 -6.99 -12.75
CA LEU A 160 6.97 -7.26 -14.17
C LEU A 160 6.37 -8.63 -14.51
N PRO A 161 5.70 -8.77 -15.68
CA PRO A 161 5.28 -10.07 -16.18
C PRO A 161 6.49 -10.99 -16.39
N ASP A 162 6.36 -12.26 -16.02
CA ASP A 162 7.43 -13.27 -16.11
C ASP A 162 8.02 -13.43 -17.52
N ASP A 163 7.29 -13.01 -18.57
CA ASP A 163 7.69 -13.14 -19.98
C ASP A 163 8.75 -12.11 -20.46
N VAL A 164 9.05 -11.07 -19.68
CA VAL A 164 9.92 -9.95 -20.13
C VAL A 164 11.41 -10.18 -19.80
N GLY A 165 11.74 -11.15 -18.94
CA GLY A 165 13.12 -11.43 -18.50
C GLY A 165 14.08 -12.05 -19.54
N ALA A 166 13.61 -12.36 -20.75
CA ALA A 166 14.43 -13.00 -21.79
C ALA A 166 14.93 -12.05 -22.90
N ALA A 167 14.72 -10.73 -22.79
CA ALA A 167 15.13 -9.79 -23.83
C ALA A 167 15.92 -8.60 -23.28
N GLN A 168 17.24 -8.75 -23.14
CA GLN A 168 18.26 -7.91 -23.81
C GLN A 168 19.65 -8.08 -23.19
N GLY A 169 20.59 -8.59 -23.98
CA GLY A 169 22.01 -8.22 -23.92
C GLY A 169 22.45 -7.85 -25.34
N PRO A 170 23.26 -6.79 -25.55
CA PRO A 170 23.64 -6.37 -26.90
C PRO A 170 24.79 -7.25 -27.40
N SER A 171 24.54 -8.19 -28.30
CA SER A 171 25.60 -8.83 -29.08
C SER A 171 25.56 -8.39 -30.53
N LYS A 172 26.62 -7.70 -30.96
CA LYS A 172 26.91 -7.35 -32.35
C LYS A 172 27.07 -8.61 -33.20
N GLY A 173 26.33 -8.68 -34.31
CA GLY A 173 26.73 -9.36 -35.55
C GLY A 173 26.18 -10.78 -35.79
N ALA A 174 25.67 -10.98 -37.02
CA ALA A 174 25.29 -12.23 -37.71
C ALA A 174 23.76 -12.56 -37.77
N PRO A 175 23.27 -13.33 -38.76
CA PRO A 175 22.22 -12.89 -39.71
C PRO A 175 20.83 -13.54 -39.50
N ALA A 176 19.88 -13.11 -40.34
CA ALA A 176 18.44 -13.38 -40.43
C ALA A 176 17.92 -14.83 -40.19
N PRO A 177 16.61 -15.01 -39.86
CA PRO A 177 16.12 -16.11 -39.02
C PRO A 177 15.80 -17.39 -39.80
N ALA A 178 16.00 -18.54 -39.15
CA ALA A 178 15.52 -19.84 -39.61
C ALA A 178 14.17 -20.20 -38.94
N LYS A 179 13.35 -20.91 -39.71
CA LYS A 179 11.93 -21.27 -39.49
C LYS A 179 11.54 -21.70 -38.07
N ALA A 180 10.40 -21.16 -37.64
CA ALA A 180 9.62 -21.56 -36.47
C ALA A 180 9.25 -23.05 -36.50
N THR A 181 9.63 -23.77 -35.44
CA THR A 181 9.05 -25.06 -35.08
C THR A 181 8.18 -24.85 -33.85
N ASN A 182 6.91 -25.24 -33.95
CA ASN A 182 5.97 -25.32 -32.82
C ASN A 182 6.58 -26.19 -31.70
N ALA A 183 7.07 -25.54 -30.65
CA ALA A 183 7.33 -26.15 -29.37
C ALA A 183 6.54 -25.35 -28.33
N SER A 184 5.64 -26.03 -27.63
CA SER A 184 4.91 -25.52 -26.49
C SER A 184 5.87 -24.78 -25.55
N ALA A 185 5.51 -23.56 -25.15
CA ALA A 185 6.22 -22.83 -24.12
C ALA A 185 6.37 -23.74 -22.87
N PRO A 186 7.55 -23.78 -22.23
CA PRO A 186 7.66 -24.44 -20.93
C PRO A 186 6.75 -23.70 -19.93
N PRO A 187 6.21 -24.40 -18.90
CA PRO A 187 5.47 -23.72 -17.84
C PRO A 187 6.35 -22.63 -17.22
N PRO A 188 5.78 -21.47 -16.81
CA PRO A 188 6.54 -20.42 -16.15
C PRO A 188 7.25 -21.05 -14.95
N SER A 189 8.56 -20.90 -14.87
CA SER A 189 9.31 -21.47 -13.77
C SER A 189 8.89 -20.76 -12.50
N THR A 190 8.17 -21.45 -11.62
CA THR A 190 7.73 -21.06 -10.26
C THR A 190 8.88 -20.67 -9.30
N TRP A 191 10.10 -20.52 -9.81
CA TRP A 191 11.32 -20.15 -9.09
C TRP A 191 12.00 -18.90 -9.66
N ALA A 192 11.45 -18.29 -10.72
CA ALA A 192 12.00 -17.05 -11.24
C ALA A 192 11.83 -15.92 -10.22
N PRO A 193 12.86 -15.08 -10.02
CA PRO A 193 12.72 -13.92 -9.16
C PRO A 193 11.73 -12.93 -9.76
N GLN A 194 10.75 -12.50 -8.96
CA GLN A 194 9.79 -11.46 -9.33
C GLN A 194 10.46 -10.08 -9.22
N GLU A 195 10.39 -9.27 -10.26
CA GLU A 195 10.90 -7.89 -10.24
C GLU A 195 9.77 -6.92 -9.91
N VAL A 196 9.85 -6.29 -8.74
CA VAL A 196 8.93 -5.24 -8.32
C VAL A 196 9.32 -3.92 -8.98
N VAL A 197 8.38 -3.32 -9.70
CA VAL A 197 8.59 -2.09 -10.49
C VAL A 197 7.81 -0.90 -9.93
N GLY A 198 6.80 -1.15 -9.11
CA GLY A 198 6.02 -0.07 -8.54
C GLY A 198 5.16 -0.53 -7.38
N VAL A 199 4.49 0.45 -6.80
CA VAL A 199 3.46 0.23 -5.79
C VAL A 199 2.25 1.11 -6.07
N GLU A 200 1.09 0.66 -5.62
CA GLU A 200 -0.11 1.47 -5.61
C GLU A 200 -0.45 1.88 -4.17
N ALA A 201 -0.69 3.15 -3.99
CA ALA A 201 -1.20 3.72 -2.77
C ALA A 201 -2.67 3.37 -2.52
N SER A 202 -3.13 3.48 -1.27
CA SER A 202 -4.53 3.37 -0.88
C SER A 202 -5.42 4.44 -1.53
N SER A 203 -4.85 5.58 -1.92
CA SER A 203 -5.48 6.62 -2.75
C SER A 203 -5.61 6.24 -4.23
N GLY A 204 -5.08 5.08 -4.64
CA GLY A 204 -4.93 4.66 -6.02
C GLY A 204 -3.89 5.47 -6.79
N GLU A 205 -2.96 6.12 -6.11
CA GLU A 205 -1.80 6.78 -6.73
C GLU A 205 -0.69 5.75 -6.99
N PRO A 206 -0.24 5.59 -8.25
CA PRO A 206 0.90 4.74 -8.54
C PRO A 206 2.21 5.47 -8.20
N MET A 207 3.18 4.74 -7.67
CA MET A 207 4.55 5.19 -7.51
C MET A 207 5.52 4.15 -8.08
N ALA A 208 6.31 4.55 -9.07
CA ALA A 208 7.36 3.70 -9.63
C ALA A 208 8.50 3.51 -8.61
N LEU A 209 9.15 2.36 -8.67
CA LEU A 209 10.38 2.06 -7.92
C LEU A 209 11.55 2.05 -8.90
N PRO A 210 12.27 3.17 -9.09
CA PRO A 210 13.47 3.22 -9.95
C PRO A 210 14.58 2.30 -9.45
N VAL A 211 14.57 1.96 -8.15
CA VAL A 211 15.41 0.90 -7.59
C VAL A 211 14.64 -0.40 -7.71
N GLY A 212 14.96 -1.20 -8.73
CA GLY A 212 14.34 -2.51 -8.93
C GLY A 212 14.54 -3.40 -7.71
N LEU A 213 13.45 -3.89 -7.15
CA LEU A 213 13.46 -4.80 -6.00
C LEU A 213 13.10 -6.20 -6.48
N SER A 214 14.03 -7.13 -6.33
CA SER A 214 13.84 -8.53 -6.76
C SER A 214 13.43 -9.40 -5.57
N TYR A 215 12.40 -10.23 -5.76
CA TYR A 215 11.88 -11.15 -4.76
C TYR A 215 11.91 -12.61 -5.22
N SER A 216 12.29 -13.52 -4.33
CA SER A 216 12.11 -14.97 -4.55
C SER A 216 11.94 -15.67 -3.21
N ALA A 217 10.79 -16.34 -3.02
CA ALA A 217 10.47 -17.08 -1.79
C ALA A 217 11.50 -18.18 -1.43
N ALA A 218 12.26 -18.66 -2.43
CA ALA A 218 13.31 -19.65 -2.21
C ALA A 218 14.62 -19.04 -1.65
N GLN A 219 14.85 -17.74 -1.88
CA GLN A 219 16.12 -17.08 -1.57
C GLN A 219 16.04 -16.12 -0.39
N GLN A 220 14.87 -15.52 -0.15
CA GLN A 220 14.71 -14.50 0.88
C GLN A 220 13.42 -14.69 1.70
N PRO A 221 13.50 -14.60 3.04
CA PRO A 221 12.32 -14.57 3.90
C PRO A 221 11.41 -13.39 3.61
N LEU A 222 10.09 -13.55 3.86
CA LEU A 222 9.12 -12.47 3.68
C LEU A 222 9.47 -11.23 4.53
N ALA A 223 9.91 -11.41 5.78
CA ALA A 223 10.27 -10.30 6.66
C ALA A 223 11.44 -9.46 6.09
N HIS A 224 12.44 -10.12 5.50
CA HIS A 224 13.57 -9.45 4.86
C HIS A 224 13.14 -8.70 3.60
N PHE A 225 12.24 -9.29 2.80
CA PHE A 225 11.65 -8.60 1.66
C PHE A 225 10.91 -7.33 2.07
N LEU A 226 10.08 -7.37 3.12
CA LEU A 226 9.35 -6.19 3.61
C LEU A 226 10.30 -5.08 4.10
N ALA A 227 11.40 -5.45 4.75
CA ALA A 227 12.43 -4.48 5.14
C ALA A 227 13.13 -3.84 3.92
N ASN A 228 13.43 -4.63 2.89
CA ASN A 228 14.00 -4.12 1.64
C ASN A 228 13.01 -3.26 0.86
N LEU A 229 11.72 -3.61 0.89
CA LEU A 229 10.64 -2.80 0.33
C LEU A 229 10.53 -1.44 1.04
N GLU A 230 10.63 -1.40 2.38
CA GLU A 230 10.68 -0.14 3.14
C GLU A 230 11.84 0.75 2.67
N LEU A 231 13.02 0.18 2.53
CA LEU A 231 14.20 0.91 2.06
C LEU A 231 14.01 1.40 0.62
N ALA A 232 13.53 0.54 -0.27
CA ALA A 232 13.27 0.87 -1.67
C ALA A 232 12.22 1.98 -1.81
N LEU A 233 11.15 1.94 -1.01
CA LEU A 233 10.13 2.99 -0.95
C LEU A 233 10.72 4.33 -0.53
N ARG A 234 11.53 4.37 0.54
CA ARG A 234 12.18 5.60 1.01
C ARG A 234 13.14 6.19 -0.01
N LEU A 235 14.00 5.37 -0.60
CA LEU A 235 14.96 5.81 -1.61
C LEU A 235 14.25 6.28 -2.88
N SER A 236 13.23 5.56 -3.32
CA SER A 236 12.43 5.92 -4.49
C SER A 236 11.67 7.22 -4.25
N PHE A 237 11.03 7.40 -3.10
CA PHE A 237 10.32 8.63 -2.76
C PHE A 237 11.28 9.83 -2.66
N LYS A 238 12.48 9.64 -2.09
CA LYS A 238 13.55 10.65 -2.11
C LYS A 238 13.96 11.03 -3.53
N ALA A 239 14.17 10.05 -4.40
CA ALA A 239 14.53 10.28 -5.80
C ALA A 239 13.44 11.07 -6.54
N HIS A 240 12.17 10.66 -6.41
CA HIS A 240 11.03 11.40 -6.99
C HIS A 240 10.95 12.83 -6.45
N THR A 241 11.15 13.04 -5.14
CA THR A 241 11.15 14.37 -4.53
C THR A 241 12.26 15.25 -5.13
N LYS A 242 13.45 14.69 -5.33
CA LYS A 242 14.58 15.41 -5.94
C LYS A 242 14.29 15.79 -7.39
N SER A 243 13.84 14.85 -8.22
CA SER A 243 13.44 15.14 -9.60
C SER A 243 12.29 16.14 -9.67
N CYS A 244 11.33 16.07 -8.73
CA CYS A 244 10.24 17.03 -8.60
C CYS A 244 10.76 18.44 -8.28
N MET A 245 11.78 18.55 -7.43
CA MET A 245 12.43 19.82 -7.09
C MET A 245 13.20 20.42 -8.26
N GLU A 246 13.96 19.61 -9.00
CA GLU A 246 14.70 20.04 -10.20
C GLU A 246 13.76 20.51 -11.33
N ALA A 247 12.59 19.88 -11.46
CA ALA A 247 11.57 20.28 -12.42
C ALA A 247 10.77 21.51 -11.98
N CYS A 248 10.78 21.86 -10.69
CA CYS A 248 10.00 22.96 -10.15
C CYS A 248 10.47 24.32 -10.71
N GLY A 249 9.54 25.06 -11.33
CA GLY A 249 9.83 26.35 -11.97
C GLY A 249 10.45 26.25 -13.37
N VAL A 250 10.90 25.07 -13.80
CA VAL A 250 11.35 24.79 -15.18
C VAL A 250 10.21 24.21 -16.01
N MET A 251 9.46 23.27 -15.43
CA MET A 251 8.32 22.63 -16.06
C MET A 251 7.06 23.50 -15.96
N GLN A 252 6.15 23.38 -16.94
CA GLN A 252 4.84 24.01 -16.85
C GLN A 252 4.06 23.43 -15.66
N ALA A 253 3.36 24.29 -14.91
CA ALA A 253 2.74 23.93 -13.64
C ALA A 253 1.78 22.73 -13.75
N HIS A 254 0.94 22.67 -14.79
CA HIS A 254 0.00 21.55 -14.97
C HIS A 254 0.71 20.23 -15.26
N MET A 255 1.78 20.25 -16.06
CA MET A 255 2.60 19.06 -16.32
C MET A 255 3.35 18.61 -15.07
N TRP A 256 3.91 19.57 -14.31
CA TRP A 256 4.63 19.28 -13.08
C TRP A 256 3.73 18.56 -12.06
N VAL A 257 2.49 19.01 -11.88
CA VAL A 257 1.55 18.36 -10.96
C VAL A 257 1.11 16.98 -11.45
N ALA A 258 1.04 16.77 -12.77
CA ALA A 258 0.66 15.49 -13.38
C ALA A 258 1.80 14.45 -13.34
N SER A 259 3.07 14.88 -13.37
CA SER A 259 4.23 13.99 -13.55
C SER A 259 4.83 13.43 -12.27
N PHE A 260 4.47 13.96 -11.10
CA PHE A 260 5.08 13.55 -9.82
C PHE A 260 4.02 13.12 -8.81
N PRO A 261 4.38 12.23 -7.85
CA PRO A 261 3.52 11.90 -6.73
C PRO A 261 3.07 13.17 -5.98
N ALA A 262 1.80 13.24 -5.58
CA ALA A 262 1.19 14.38 -4.92
C ALA A 262 1.91 14.73 -3.60
N GLN A 263 2.40 13.71 -2.88
CA GLN A 263 3.20 13.90 -1.67
C GLN A 263 4.55 14.59 -1.99
N SER A 264 5.20 14.25 -3.11
CA SER A 264 6.44 14.92 -3.56
C SER A 264 6.18 16.37 -3.95
N VAL A 265 5.13 16.61 -4.74
CA VAL A 265 4.66 17.95 -5.16
C VAL A 265 4.42 18.84 -3.94
N GLN A 266 3.72 18.32 -2.94
CA GLN A 266 3.44 19.05 -1.70
C GLN A 266 4.69 19.33 -0.87
N LEU A 267 5.60 18.36 -0.77
CA LEU A 267 6.84 18.51 -0.01
C LEU A 267 7.76 19.55 -0.66
N VAL A 268 7.90 19.52 -1.99
CA VAL A 268 8.65 20.52 -2.75
C VAL A 268 8.00 21.90 -2.61
N ASP A 269 6.67 21.99 -2.68
CA ASP A 269 5.95 23.25 -2.44
C ASP A 269 6.25 23.82 -1.04
N ALA A 270 6.26 22.97 -0.02
CA ALA A 270 6.57 23.39 1.35
C ALA A 270 8.01 23.90 1.51
N VAL A 271 8.98 23.32 0.79
CA VAL A 271 10.37 23.81 0.73
C VAL A 271 10.42 25.19 0.06
N VAL A 272 9.83 25.32 -1.13
CA VAL A 272 9.80 26.58 -1.90
C VAL A 272 9.09 27.68 -1.11
N TRP A 273 7.98 27.35 -0.45
CA TRP A 273 7.26 28.27 0.43
C TRP A 273 8.13 28.72 1.60
N SER A 274 8.78 27.78 2.31
CA SER A 274 9.63 28.09 3.46
C SER A 274 10.77 29.04 3.07
N GLN A 275 11.40 28.80 1.92
CA GLN A 275 12.46 29.66 1.37
C GLN A 275 11.92 31.04 0.96
N SER A 276 10.77 31.09 0.29
CA SER A 276 10.16 32.34 -0.18
C SER A 276 9.77 33.25 0.98
N VAL A 277 9.14 32.70 2.03
CA VAL A 277 8.76 33.46 3.22
C VAL A 277 10.00 33.87 4.01
N SER A 278 11.01 33.00 4.15
CA SER A 278 12.27 33.35 4.81
C SER A 278 12.97 34.53 4.11
N SER A 279 12.98 34.53 2.77
CA SER A 279 13.52 35.63 1.95
C SER A 279 12.71 36.93 2.13
N ALA A 280 11.37 36.83 2.13
CA ALA A 280 10.49 37.99 2.38
C ALA A 280 10.70 38.58 3.77
N LEU A 281 10.86 37.74 4.81
CA LEU A 281 11.18 38.17 6.17
C LEU A 281 12.54 38.87 6.24
N ALA A 282 13.57 38.31 5.60
CA ALA A 282 14.91 38.91 5.56
C ALA A 282 14.90 40.27 4.85
N ARG A 283 14.17 40.41 3.73
CA ARG A 283 13.98 41.68 3.02
C ARG A 283 13.24 42.70 3.88
N THR A 284 12.18 42.27 4.57
CA THR A 284 11.40 43.12 5.47
C THR A 284 12.28 43.65 6.60
N ALA A 285 13.11 42.79 7.20
CA ALA A 285 14.09 43.18 8.21
C ALA A 285 15.17 44.13 7.67
N ALA A 286 15.55 44.01 6.41
CA ALA A 286 16.46 44.94 5.72
C ALA A 286 15.82 46.28 5.31
N GLY A 287 14.53 46.48 5.60
CA GLY A 287 13.81 47.75 5.35
C GLY A 287 12.80 47.72 4.20
N ASP A 288 12.68 46.61 3.48
CA ASP A 288 11.70 46.44 2.40
C ASP A 288 10.32 46.03 2.94
N ARG A 289 9.63 47.03 3.52
CA ARG A 289 8.31 46.85 4.15
C ARG A 289 7.24 46.14 3.28
N PRO A 290 7.13 46.37 1.96
CA PRO A 290 6.11 45.68 1.16
C PRO A 290 6.44 44.22 0.83
N ALA A 291 7.64 43.72 1.11
CA ALA A 291 8.06 42.36 0.71
C ALA A 291 7.10 41.27 1.22
N LEU A 292 6.73 41.32 2.50
CA LEU A 292 5.86 40.33 3.12
C LEU A 292 4.41 40.46 2.63
N ARG A 293 3.93 41.69 2.39
CA ARG A 293 2.60 41.93 1.83
C ARG A 293 2.52 41.44 0.37
N GLY A 294 3.56 41.67 -0.42
CA GLY A 294 3.66 41.14 -1.79
C GLY A 294 3.65 39.61 -1.81
N ALA A 295 4.31 38.96 -0.85
CA ALA A 295 4.25 37.50 -0.70
C ALA A 295 2.83 37.01 -0.38
N LEU A 296 2.09 37.73 0.45
CA LEU A 296 0.68 37.43 0.75
C LEU A 296 -0.19 37.58 -0.50
N ASP A 297 -0.10 38.69 -1.20
CA ASP A 297 -0.92 38.95 -2.40
C ASP A 297 -0.61 37.92 -3.50
N ALA A 298 0.66 37.53 -3.67
CA ALA A 298 1.06 36.46 -4.58
C ALA A 298 0.47 35.10 -4.18
N SER A 299 0.38 34.79 -2.88
CA SER A 299 -0.22 33.55 -2.40
C SER A 299 -1.72 33.47 -2.67
N VAL A 300 -2.44 34.60 -2.59
CA VAL A 300 -3.87 34.69 -2.92
C VAL A 300 -4.10 34.42 -4.41
N LEU A 301 -3.37 35.12 -5.27
CA LEU A 301 -3.48 34.94 -6.73
C LEU A 301 -3.14 33.50 -7.15
N ARG A 302 -2.11 32.91 -6.52
CA ARG A 302 -1.74 31.51 -6.76
C ARG A 302 -2.88 30.56 -6.39
N LEU A 303 -3.51 30.74 -5.23
CA LEU A 303 -4.64 29.91 -4.81
C LEU A 303 -5.83 30.03 -5.76
N GLU A 304 -6.18 31.23 -6.21
CA GLU A 304 -7.25 31.44 -7.19
C GLU A 304 -6.96 30.69 -8.50
N THR A 305 -5.71 30.77 -8.98
CA THR A 305 -5.25 30.06 -10.18
C THR A 305 -5.34 28.54 -10.00
N LEU A 306 -4.86 28.01 -8.87
CA LEU A 306 -4.92 26.58 -8.58
C LEU A 306 -6.36 26.07 -8.49
N VAL A 307 -7.27 26.83 -7.89
CA VAL A 307 -8.70 26.47 -7.81
C VAL A 307 -9.33 26.42 -9.20
N GLN A 308 -9.00 27.35 -10.09
CA GLN A 308 -9.47 27.33 -11.48
C GLN A 308 -8.93 26.10 -12.22
N GLN A 309 -7.65 25.80 -12.08
CA GLN A 309 -7.02 24.62 -12.68
C GLN A 309 -7.64 23.33 -12.15
N LEU A 310 -7.93 23.25 -10.84
CA LEU A 310 -8.56 22.07 -10.24
C LEU A 310 -9.95 21.81 -10.83
N ARG A 311 -10.76 22.87 -11.00
CA ARG A 311 -12.10 22.74 -11.62
C ARG A 311 -11.99 22.20 -13.05
N GLN A 312 -11.02 22.69 -13.82
CA GLN A 312 -10.79 22.23 -15.19
C GLN A 312 -10.31 20.77 -15.22
N ALA A 313 -9.35 20.41 -14.37
CA ALA A 313 -8.82 19.05 -14.28
C ALA A 313 -9.87 18.03 -13.79
N MET A 314 -10.74 18.42 -12.86
CA MET A 314 -11.86 17.56 -12.43
C MET A 314 -12.89 17.36 -13.54
N ALA A 315 -13.18 18.39 -14.34
CA ALA A 315 -14.07 18.27 -15.47
C ALA A 315 -13.49 17.36 -16.57
N SER A 316 -12.20 17.50 -16.89
CA SER A 316 -11.54 16.63 -17.86
C SER A 316 -11.46 15.18 -17.38
N ALA A 317 -11.13 14.96 -16.09
CA ALA A 317 -11.10 13.62 -15.50
C ALA A 317 -12.47 12.94 -15.51
N ALA A 318 -13.57 13.69 -15.33
CA ALA A 318 -14.92 13.14 -15.41
C ALA A 318 -15.28 12.67 -16.83
N VAL A 319 -14.91 13.44 -17.85
CA VAL A 319 -15.12 13.05 -19.26
C VAL A 319 -14.32 11.80 -19.61
N LEU A 320 -13.03 11.78 -19.25
CA LEU A 320 -12.16 10.62 -19.47
C LEU A 320 -12.66 9.38 -18.73
N ALA A 321 -13.20 9.53 -17.51
CA ALA A 321 -13.78 8.41 -16.76
C ALA A 321 -14.97 7.76 -17.50
N GLU A 322 -15.83 8.57 -18.13
CA GLU A 322 -16.94 8.06 -18.94
C GLU A 322 -16.45 7.37 -20.21
N GLN A 323 -15.42 7.92 -20.87
CA GLN A 323 -14.80 7.34 -22.06
C GLN A 323 -14.17 5.97 -21.76
N VAL A 324 -13.29 5.90 -20.75
CA VAL A 324 -12.65 4.64 -20.31
C VAL A 324 -13.69 3.62 -19.87
N ALA A 325 -14.75 4.03 -19.17
CA ALA A 325 -15.82 3.12 -18.76
C ALA A 325 -16.59 2.54 -19.96
N ALA A 326 -16.90 3.37 -20.96
CA ALA A 326 -17.56 2.91 -22.19
C ALA A 326 -16.64 1.96 -22.98
N ALA A 327 -15.35 2.29 -23.07
CA ALA A 327 -14.37 1.51 -23.80
C ALA A 327 -14.13 0.12 -23.16
N ARG A 328 -14.09 0.06 -21.82
CA ARG A 328 -14.05 -1.22 -21.05
C ARG A 328 -15.29 -2.10 -21.28
N GLN A 329 -16.47 -1.50 -21.40
CA GLN A 329 -17.70 -2.25 -21.72
C GLN A 329 -17.65 -2.84 -23.13
N LEU A 330 -17.08 -2.12 -24.09
CA LEU A 330 -16.90 -2.60 -25.46
C LEU A 330 -15.88 -3.74 -25.55
N SER A 331 -14.80 -3.70 -24.77
CA SER A 331 -13.80 -4.79 -24.74
C SER A 331 -14.37 -6.10 -24.19
N ASP A 332 -15.31 -6.04 -23.24
CA ASP A 332 -15.88 -7.23 -22.58
C ASP A 332 -16.86 -8.02 -23.48
N VAL A 333 -17.36 -7.39 -24.56
CA VAL A 333 -18.35 -7.99 -25.49
C VAL A 333 -17.69 -8.83 -26.61
N GLY A 334 -16.36 -9.00 -26.57
CA GLY A 334 -15.68 -10.12 -27.25
C GLY A 334 -15.73 -10.12 -28.78
N ALA A 335 -15.69 -8.97 -29.44
CA ALA A 335 -15.69 -8.91 -30.91
C ALA A 335 -14.96 -7.69 -31.52
N TRP A 336 -13.62 -7.68 -31.54
CA TRP A 336 -12.82 -7.15 -32.67
C TRP A 336 -11.29 -7.33 -32.47
N ASP A 337 -10.55 -7.33 -33.59
CA ASP A 337 -9.08 -7.31 -33.77
C ASP A 337 -8.30 -6.76 -32.55
N GLY A 338 -7.74 -7.69 -31.77
CA GLY A 338 -7.33 -7.44 -30.40
C GLY A 338 -6.12 -6.53 -30.19
N THR A 339 -5.28 -6.24 -31.19
CA THR A 339 -4.05 -5.46 -30.93
C THR A 339 -4.22 -3.95 -31.00
N ALA A 340 -4.99 -3.43 -31.95
CA ALA A 340 -5.18 -1.97 -32.09
C ALA A 340 -6.13 -1.40 -31.02
N ALA A 341 -7.18 -2.16 -30.67
CA ALA A 341 -8.12 -1.76 -29.63
C ALA A 341 -7.48 -1.78 -28.23
N ILE A 342 -6.56 -2.73 -27.95
CA ILE A 342 -5.81 -2.75 -26.68
C ILE A 342 -4.91 -1.52 -26.56
N THR A 343 -4.20 -1.13 -27.62
CA THR A 343 -3.34 0.07 -27.57
C THR A 343 -4.13 1.37 -27.38
N GLU A 344 -5.29 1.50 -28.02
CA GLU A 344 -6.16 2.68 -27.83
C GLU A 344 -6.71 2.75 -26.39
N LEU A 345 -7.10 1.63 -25.81
CA LEU A 345 -7.54 1.55 -24.40
C LEU A 345 -6.42 1.90 -23.42
N GLU A 346 -5.20 1.38 -23.64
CA GLU A 346 -4.04 1.67 -22.81
C GLU A 346 -3.68 3.17 -22.83
N GLU A 347 -3.78 3.82 -24.00
CA GLU A 347 -3.58 5.27 -24.13
C GLU A 347 -4.66 6.08 -23.38
N GLU A 348 -5.94 5.73 -23.55
CA GLU A 348 -7.05 6.40 -22.84
C GLU A 348 -6.94 6.22 -21.31
N GLU A 349 -6.57 5.03 -20.84
CA GLU A 349 -6.33 4.76 -19.42
C GLU A 349 -5.15 5.57 -18.88
N ALA A 350 -4.05 5.68 -19.63
CA ALA A 350 -2.90 6.49 -19.24
C ALA A 350 -3.25 7.99 -19.14
N GLU A 351 -4.05 8.51 -20.08
CA GLU A 351 -4.55 9.90 -20.02
C GLU A 351 -5.47 10.12 -18.81
N PHE A 352 -6.35 9.16 -18.52
CA PHE A 352 -7.21 9.20 -17.35
C PHE A 352 -6.41 9.18 -16.04
N GLU A 353 -5.37 8.34 -15.95
CA GLU A 353 -4.46 8.33 -14.80
C GLU A 353 -3.72 9.65 -14.62
N ALA A 354 -3.21 10.25 -15.70
CA ALA A 354 -2.56 11.55 -15.66
C ALA A 354 -3.53 12.67 -15.20
N ALA A 355 -4.79 12.60 -15.62
CA ALA A 355 -5.83 13.52 -15.17
C ALA A 355 -6.14 13.34 -13.67
N LYS A 356 -6.25 12.10 -13.18
CA LYS A 356 -6.41 11.82 -11.74
C LYS A 356 -5.21 12.32 -10.94
N GLN A 357 -4.00 12.11 -11.44
CA GLN A 357 -2.78 12.58 -10.79
C GLN A 357 -2.74 14.11 -10.68
N SER A 358 -3.13 14.80 -11.76
CA SER A 358 -3.29 16.26 -11.76
C SER A 358 -4.27 16.74 -10.69
N VAL A 359 -5.43 16.07 -10.57
CA VAL A 359 -6.44 16.40 -9.54
C VAL A 359 -5.86 16.21 -8.13
N ARG A 360 -5.16 15.10 -7.86
CA ARG A 360 -4.55 14.82 -6.56
C ARG A 360 -3.53 15.88 -6.18
N GLY A 361 -2.59 16.20 -7.07
CA GLY A 361 -1.56 17.18 -6.77
C GLY A 361 -2.11 18.62 -6.66
N LEU A 362 -3.11 19.01 -7.47
CA LEU A 362 -3.76 20.32 -7.34
C LEU A 362 -4.52 20.45 -6.01
N ARG A 363 -5.23 19.39 -5.58
CA ARG A 363 -5.87 19.34 -4.25
C ARG A 363 -4.84 19.52 -3.15
N ALA A 364 -3.72 18.80 -3.21
CA ALA A 364 -2.63 18.89 -2.23
C ALA A 364 -2.03 20.31 -2.14
N LEU A 365 -1.81 20.98 -3.29
CA LEU A 365 -1.28 22.35 -3.33
C LEU A 365 -2.28 23.38 -2.77
N ILE A 366 -3.58 23.25 -3.07
CA ILE A 366 -4.60 24.16 -2.54
C ILE A 366 -4.71 23.99 -1.02
N ALA A 367 -4.77 22.74 -0.57
CA ALA A 367 -4.78 22.36 0.84
C ALA A 367 -3.63 23.02 1.63
N ALA A 368 -2.39 22.83 1.17
CA ALA A 368 -1.21 23.44 1.79
C ALA A 368 -1.24 24.97 1.68
N GLY A 369 -1.59 25.49 0.49
CA GLY A 369 -1.61 26.91 0.18
C GLY A 369 -2.56 27.74 1.05
N VAL A 370 -3.72 27.19 1.44
CA VAL A 370 -4.65 27.88 2.34
C VAL A 370 -4.01 28.14 3.71
N VAL A 371 -3.32 27.13 4.27
CA VAL A 371 -2.61 27.26 5.55
C VAL A 371 -1.41 28.18 5.41
N HIS A 372 -0.60 28.00 4.36
CA HIS A 372 0.53 28.87 4.05
C HIS A 372 0.11 30.34 3.98
N ARG A 373 -1.02 30.65 3.32
CA ARG A 373 -1.57 32.01 3.25
C ARG A 373 -1.93 32.54 4.64
N GLN A 374 -2.61 31.75 5.46
CA GLN A 374 -2.97 32.15 6.84
C GLN A 374 -1.74 32.47 7.68
N VAL A 375 -0.67 31.70 7.55
CA VAL A 375 0.60 31.96 8.23
C VAL A 375 1.18 33.31 7.77
N VAL A 376 1.24 33.57 6.46
CA VAL A 376 1.78 34.83 5.93
C VAL A 376 0.92 36.01 6.36
N ASP A 377 -0.41 35.89 6.37
CA ASP A 377 -1.33 36.93 6.85
C ASP A 377 -1.11 37.27 8.34
N GLY A 378 -0.88 36.23 9.16
CA GLY A 378 -0.48 36.39 10.55
C GLY A 378 0.86 37.12 10.71
N LEU A 379 1.86 36.79 9.89
CA LEU A 379 3.16 37.47 9.90
C LEU A 379 3.06 38.92 9.45
N VAL A 380 2.21 39.25 8.47
CA VAL A 380 1.96 40.63 8.02
C VAL A 380 1.33 41.47 9.13
N SER A 381 0.52 40.84 9.99
CA SER A 381 -0.11 41.49 11.13
C SER A 381 0.84 41.74 12.31
N CYS A 382 2.07 41.21 12.27
CA CYS A 382 3.07 41.42 13.32
C CYS A 382 3.79 42.76 13.17
N GLU A 383 4.10 43.43 14.28
CA GLU A 383 4.82 44.72 14.25
C GLU A 383 6.31 44.59 13.86
N ALA A 384 6.95 43.47 14.18
CA ALA A 384 8.37 43.21 13.90
C ALA A 384 8.61 41.76 13.43
N PRO A 385 8.13 41.38 12.23
CA PRO A 385 8.33 40.04 11.71
C PRO A 385 9.81 39.82 11.36
N SER A 386 10.39 38.74 11.88
CA SER A 386 11.79 38.36 11.64
C SER A 386 11.92 36.85 11.57
N LEU A 387 13.06 36.34 11.11
CA LEU A 387 13.38 34.91 11.11
C LEU A 387 13.43 34.31 12.52
N GLU A 388 13.62 35.14 13.54
CA GLU A 388 13.67 34.73 14.95
C GLU A 388 12.33 34.93 15.67
N SER A 389 11.33 35.50 14.99
CA SER A 389 10.02 35.73 15.57
C SER A 389 9.33 34.42 15.93
N PHE A 390 8.71 34.36 17.11
CA PHE A 390 7.97 33.18 17.56
C PHE A 390 6.90 32.76 16.55
N GLU A 391 6.22 33.72 15.91
CA GLU A 391 5.18 33.48 14.91
C GLU A 391 5.68 32.71 13.68
N TRP A 392 6.95 32.90 13.31
CA TRP A 392 7.62 32.12 12.27
C TRP A 392 8.18 30.81 12.81
N LEU A 393 8.84 30.85 13.96
CA LEU A 393 9.49 29.69 14.56
C LEU A 393 8.49 28.59 14.96
N ARG A 394 7.25 28.94 15.30
CA ARG A 394 6.17 27.99 15.63
C ARG A 394 5.59 27.26 14.41
N GLN A 395 6.03 27.58 13.20
CA GLN A 395 5.57 26.91 11.97
C GLN A 395 6.45 25.70 11.67
N VAL A 396 5.90 24.68 11.00
CA VAL A 396 6.71 23.62 10.40
C VAL A 396 7.32 24.15 9.11
N ARG A 397 8.64 24.06 8.97
CA ARG A 397 9.39 24.61 7.84
C ARG A 397 10.25 23.51 7.22
N HIS A 398 10.42 23.56 5.90
CA HIS A 398 11.16 22.54 5.16
C HIS A 398 12.35 23.19 4.47
N TYR A 399 13.52 22.57 4.59
CA TYR A 399 14.76 23.08 4.00
C TYR A 399 15.50 21.94 3.33
N TRP A 400 15.72 22.05 2.03
CA TRP A 400 16.63 21.17 1.31
C TRP A 400 18.05 21.71 1.41
N ASP A 401 18.97 20.89 1.88
CA ASP A 401 20.40 21.19 1.85
C ASP A 401 21.02 20.55 0.60
N SER A 402 21.46 21.39 -0.35
CA SER A 402 22.06 20.94 -1.60
C SER A 402 23.43 20.31 -1.43
N GLU A 403 24.16 20.63 -0.34
CA GLU A 403 25.50 20.10 -0.11
C GLU A 403 25.44 18.68 0.46
N THR A 404 24.52 18.44 1.40
CA THR A 404 24.37 17.13 2.05
C THR A 404 23.32 16.23 1.39
N ASP A 405 22.53 16.75 0.45
CA ASP A 405 21.38 16.04 -0.18
C ASP A 405 20.36 15.55 0.86
N VAL A 406 20.17 16.33 1.94
CA VAL A 406 19.23 16.03 3.03
C VAL A 406 18.13 17.10 3.09
N LEU A 407 16.87 16.65 3.11
CA LEU A 407 15.74 17.50 3.46
C LEU A 407 15.60 17.52 4.98
N TYR A 408 15.55 18.70 5.56
CA TYR A 408 15.29 18.92 6.98
C TYR A 408 13.89 19.47 7.20
N VAL A 409 13.18 18.91 8.18
CA VAL A 409 12.01 19.53 8.81
C VAL A 409 12.49 20.33 10.01
N ALA A 410 12.14 21.59 10.05
CA ALA A 410 12.46 22.51 11.14
C ALA A 410 11.19 22.95 11.86
N PHE A 411 11.23 22.91 13.19
CA PHE A 411 10.18 23.43 14.05
C PHE A 411 10.82 23.99 15.32
N ALA A 412 10.38 25.17 15.76
CA ALA A 412 11.07 25.96 16.77
C ALA A 412 12.57 26.08 16.43
N GLN A 413 13.46 25.63 17.31
CA GLN A 413 14.92 25.62 17.10
C GLN A 413 15.44 24.25 16.61
N THR A 414 14.57 23.26 16.50
CA THR A 414 14.94 21.89 16.19
C THR A 414 14.90 21.65 14.69
N ARG A 415 15.90 20.93 14.17
CA ARG A 415 15.96 20.44 12.79
C ARG A 415 16.10 18.93 12.83
N LEU A 416 15.24 18.23 12.10
CA LEU A 416 15.25 16.78 11.97
C LEU A 416 15.35 16.41 10.49
N PRO A 417 16.16 15.41 10.11
CA PRO A 417 16.15 14.87 8.75
C PRO A 417 14.76 14.30 8.46
N TYR A 418 14.26 14.57 7.26
CA TYR A 418 12.98 14.04 6.78
C TYR A 418 13.13 12.55 6.46
N GLY A 419 12.19 11.74 6.95
CA GLY A 419 12.27 10.27 6.86
C GLY A 419 11.95 9.66 5.50
N PHE A 420 11.41 10.45 4.56
CA PHE A 420 10.99 10.00 3.23
C PHE A 420 10.04 8.79 3.22
N GLU A 421 9.18 8.68 4.24
CA GLU A 421 8.11 7.68 4.23
C GLU A 421 7.03 8.09 3.22
N TYR A 422 6.73 7.18 2.30
CA TYR A 422 5.61 7.33 1.38
C TYR A 422 4.32 6.90 2.09
N ASN A 423 3.38 7.83 2.19
CA ASN A 423 2.19 7.65 3.03
C ASN A 423 0.94 7.22 2.24
N GLY A 424 0.98 7.25 0.91
CA GLY A 424 -0.05 6.71 0.01
C GLY A 424 -1.52 7.04 0.34
N ARG A 425 -1.78 8.11 1.08
CA ARG A 425 -3.11 8.57 1.46
C ARG A 425 -3.46 9.79 0.63
N GLU A 426 -4.75 9.99 0.37
CA GLU A 426 -5.18 11.27 -0.18
C GLU A 426 -4.74 12.38 0.77
N VAL A 427 -4.08 13.38 0.21
CA VAL A 427 -3.54 14.50 0.98
C VAL A 427 -4.70 15.35 1.49
N ASP A 428 -5.11 15.11 2.72
CA ASP A 428 -5.96 16.04 3.45
C ASP A 428 -5.14 17.26 3.90
N ALA A 429 -5.76 18.45 3.86
CA ALA A 429 -5.15 19.73 4.21
C ALA A 429 -4.51 19.81 5.60
N ALA A 430 -4.85 18.87 6.49
CA ALA A 430 -4.32 18.79 7.83
C ALA A 430 -2.90 18.17 7.91
N CYS A 431 -2.44 17.41 6.91
CA CYS A 431 -1.30 16.50 7.13
C CYS A 431 0.10 17.16 7.06
N VAL A 432 0.27 18.32 6.43
CA VAL A 432 1.63 18.90 6.19
C VAL A 432 1.86 20.26 6.87
N THR A 433 0.80 21.01 7.17
CA THR A 433 0.96 22.42 7.58
C THR A 433 0.17 22.80 8.84
N ALA A 434 -0.79 21.99 9.26
CA ALA A 434 -1.60 22.25 10.45
C ALA A 434 -1.42 21.10 11.45
N PRO A 435 -0.42 21.16 12.34
CA PRO A 435 -0.30 20.13 13.33
C PRO A 435 -1.51 20.18 14.27
N LEU A 436 -1.71 19.07 14.99
CA LEU A 436 -2.07 19.10 16.41
C LEU A 436 -1.65 20.44 17.03
N SER A 437 -2.52 21.10 17.80
CA SER A 437 -2.28 22.41 18.41
C SER A 437 -0.78 22.65 18.72
N VAL A 438 -0.20 23.79 18.37
CA VAL A 438 1.24 24.13 18.57
C VAL A 438 1.85 23.57 19.88
N PRO A 439 1.16 23.61 21.05
CA PRO A 439 1.65 22.98 22.28
C PRO A 439 1.96 21.48 22.16
N GLY A 440 1.12 20.71 21.47
CA GLY A 440 1.29 19.28 21.25
C GLY A 440 2.51 18.95 20.40
N LEU A 441 2.75 19.71 19.31
CA LEU A 441 3.94 19.48 18.49
C LEU A 441 5.22 19.91 19.22
N LEU A 442 5.18 21.00 19.98
CA LEU A 442 6.29 21.40 20.84
C LEU A 442 6.61 20.33 21.90
N ALA A 443 5.58 19.75 22.53
CA ALA A 443 5.75 18.65 23.47
C ALA A 443 6.38 17.42 22.81
N ALA A 444 5.94 17.05 21.60
CA ALA A 444 6.51 15.93 20.85
C ALA A 444 7.98 16.15 20.45
N VAL A 445 8.32 17.33 19.93
CA VAL A 445 9.70 17.68 19.55
C VAL A 445 10.60 17.71 20.78
N ASN A 446 10.14 18.29 21.89
CA ASN A 446 10.90 18.30 23.14
C ASN A 446 11.10 16.88 23.69
N ALA A 447 10.08 16.03 23.60
CA ALA A 447 10.19 14.62 24.00
C ALA A 447 11.20 13.86 23.14
N LEU A 448 11.25 14.12 21.82
CA LEU A 448 12.25 13.51 20.93
C LEU A 448 13.67 13.94 21.31
N GLN A 449 13.89 15.21 21.63
CA GLN A 449 15.22 15.71 22.01
C GLN A 449 15.68 15.25 23.39
N THR A 450 14.73 15.06 24.32
CA THR A 450 15.01 14.65 25.71
C THR A 450 14.98 13.13 25.89
N SER A 451 14.49 12.39 24.89
CA SER A 451 14.42 10.93 24.95
C SER A 451 15.80 10.30 24.81
N PRO A 452 16.33 9.61 25.84
CA PRO A 452 17.64 8.97 25.79
C PRO A 452 17.74 7.89 24.70
N VAL A 453 16.61 7.33 24.27
CA VAL A 453 16.52 6.33 23.20
C VAL A 453 16.75 6.96 21.82
N VAL A 454 16.22 8.17 21.60
CA VAL A 454 16.35 8.89 20.31
C VAL A 454 17.73 9.54 20.20
N THR A 455 18.29 10.03 21.31
CA THR A 455 19.65 10.62 21.32
C THR A 455 20.72 9.58 20.96
N LEU A 456 20.52 8.30 21.29
CA LEU A 456 21.41 7.20 20.90
C LEU A 456 21.29 6.80 19.43
N ALA A 457 20.10 6.90 18.84
CA ALA A 457 19.86 6.52 17.44
C ALA A 457 20.25 7.62 16.43
N MET A 458 20.17 8.90 16.82
CA MET A 458 20.52 10.05 15.96
C MET A 458 21.98 10.49 16.09
N GLY A 459 22.76 9.88 16.98
CA GLY A 459 24.17 10.18 17.23
C GLY A 459 25.16 9.20 16.58
N GLY A 460 24.69 8.31 15.71
CA GLY A 460 25.49 7.30 15.00
C GLY A 460 25.84 7.70 13.58
#